data_AF-A0A3C2E374-F1
#
_entry.id   AF-A0A3C2E374-F1
#
_cell.length_a   1.000
_cell.length_b   1.000
_cell.length_c   1.000
_cell.angle_alpha   90.00
_cell.angle_beta   90.00
_cell.angle_gamma   90.00
#
_symmetry.space_group_name_H-M   'P 1'
#
loop_
_entity.id
_entity.type
_entity.pdbx_description
1 polymer ?
#
loop_
_entity_poly.entity_id
_entity_poly.type
_entity_poly.pdbx_seq_one_letter_code
_entity_poly.pdbx_strand_id
1 'polypeptide(L)'
;MAHAVIERFQALENAYAEIAGRNSRLQARFCAAAALESDLPVDTLIHRTQREKDGLDSGLSRWRTPGPPMRLVYAAALAASGRDAGLFLHAKEALKETRSRRGGRSLQDGGACAALVLVASGGSPSHSDMFYDILAAISAPWWRRQPQDEEACAAALAAAGETPDSAQDVISKARLMMDAAGVPGRFIDKAVHDVALCQPDPDTFARTWTALNVAARSRKGLVRHSGYDGLAKLAAQVEDGSQAADALIEASEAIKAMRPRVSGVAAGRLALRLAVSMCGARSPGGAARDLSAIYAMQAAVIAATTAGAVAVVAAT
;
A
#
# COMPACT_ATOMS: atom_id res chain seq x y z
N MET A 1 20.31 6.32 -12.20
CA MET A 1 18.88 6.41 -11.85
C MET A 1 18.65 6.16 -10.37
N ALA A 2 19.09 5.01 -9.83
CA ALA A 2 19.07 4.67 -8.40
C ALA A 2 19.41 5.84 -7.43
N HIS A 3 20.57 6.45 -7.59
CA HIS A 3 21.04 7.54 -6.73
C HIS A 3 20.08 8.75 -6.71
N ALA A 4 19.59 9.17 -7.88
CA ALA A 4 18.67 10.31 -8.01
C ALA A 4 17.32 10.06 -7.33
N VAL A 5 16.84 8.81 -7.34
CA VAL A 5 15.60 8.44 -6.64
C VAL A 5 15.78 8.50 -5.13
N ILE A 6 16.94 8.08 -4.62
CA ILE A 6 17.27 8.16 -3.18
C ILE A 6 17.41 9.63 -2.74
N GLU A 7 18.10 10.46 -3.52
CA GLU A 7 18.23 11.90 -3.26
C GLU A 7 16.85 12.57 -3.23
N ARG A 8 16.00 12.26 -4.23
CA ARG A 8 14.63 12.76 -4.27
C ARG A 8 13.81 12.31 -3.07
N PHE A 9 13.93 11.05 -2.66
CA PHE A 9 13.26 10.53 -1.48
C PHE A 9 13.69 11.29 -0.21
N GLN A 10 14.99 11.55 -0.04
CA GLN A 10 15.52 12.29 1.11
C GLN A 10 15.06 13.75 1.11
N ALA A 11 15.05 14.40 -0.06
CA ALA A 11 14.53 15.76 -0.20
C ALA A 11 13.05 15.84 0.20
N LEU A 12 12.23 14.90 -0.29
CA LEU A 12 10.81 14.78 0.08
C LEU A 12 10.64 14.45 1.57
N GLU A 13 11.44 13.54 2.14
CA GLU A 13 11.37 13.19 3.57
C GLU A 13 11.62 14.43 4.43
N ASN A 14 12.68 15.18 4.15
CA ASN A 14 13.04 16.37 4.91
C ASN A 14 11.92 17.41 4.85
N ALA A 15 11.39 17.68 3.66
CA ALA A 15 10.31 18.62 3.48
C ALA A 15 9.01 18.17 4.19
N TYR A 16 8.64 16.89 4.10
CA TYR A 16 7.48 16.38 4.84
C TYR A 16 7.69 16.30 6.35
N ALA A 17 8.93 16.13 6.82
CA ALA A 17 9.24 16.10 8.25
C ALA A 17 9.01 17.47 8.91
N GLU A 18 9.27 18.55 8.18
CA GLU A 18 8.95 19.91 8.62
C GLU A 18 7.44 20.10 8.81
N ILE A 19 6.64 19.54 7.91
CA ILE A 19 5.17 19.64 7.93
C ILE A 19 4.55 18.74 9.01
N ALA A 20 5.06 17.51 9.13
CA ALA A 20 4.53 16.52 10.06
C ALA A 20 4.86 16.85 11.52
N GLY A 21 5.93 17.62 11.76
CA GLY A 21 6.42 17.95 13.08
C GLY A 21 7.32 16.85 13.69
N ARG A 22 7.97 17.19 14.83
CA ARG A 22 9.08 16.39 15.41
C ARG A 22 8.78 14.92 15.70
N ASN A 23 7.52 14.57 15.99
CA ASN A 23 7.13 13.21 16.40
C ASN A 23 6.54 12.36 15.27
N SER A 24 6.49 12.87 14.03
CA SER A 24 5.81 12.21 12.92
C SER A 24 6.72 11.90 11.72
N ARG A 25 7.99 11.60 12.00
CA ARG A 25 8.98 11.25 10.96
C ARG A 25 8.62 9.99 10.17
N LEU A 26 7.93 9.02 10.76
CA LEU A 26 7.50 7.84 10.03
C LEU A 26 6.48 8.21 8.95
N GLN A 27 5.51 9.06 9.29
CA GLN A 27 4.50 9.56 8.38
C GLN A 27 5.16 10.37 7.26
N ALA A 28 6.13 11.23 7.58
CA ALA A 28 6.91 11.96 6.58
C ALA A 28 7.60 11.03 5.56
N ARG A 29 8.18 9.92 6.01
CA ARG A 29 8.79 8.90 5.11
C ARG A 29 7.77 8.23 4.20
N PHE A 30 6.59 7.92 4.71
CA PHE A 30 5.51 7.37 3.88
C PHE A 30 4.87 8.42 2.95
N CYS A 31 4.88 9.71 3.32
CA CYS A 31 4.51 10.80 2.41
C CYS A 31 5.53 10.92 1.28
N ALA A 32 6.83 10.87 1.61
CA ALA A 32 7.90 10.86 0.63
C ALA A 32 7.77 9.66 -0.32
N ALA A 33 7.51 8.46 0.21
CA ALA A 33 7.27 7.27 -0.60
C ALA A 33 6.04 7.41 -1.52
N ALA A 34 4.93 8.00 -1.03
CA ALA A 34 3.73 8.24 -1.84
C ALA A 34 3.96 9.25 -2.97
N ALA A 35 4.82 10.24 -2.75
CA ALA A 35 5.09 11.33 -3.68
C ALA A 35 6.28 11.07 -4.61
N LEU A 36 7.06 10.00 -4.35
CA LEU A 36 8.35 9.74 -4.99
C LEU A 36 8.24 9.67 -6.52
N GLU A 37 7.17 9.07 -7.00
CA GLU A 37 6.93 8.72 -8.40
C GLU A 37 6.23 9.82 -9.20
N SER A 38 5.85 10.92 -8.54
CA SER A 38 5.30 12.08 -9.23
C SER A 38 6.42 12.84 -9.93
N ASP A 39 6.17 13.29 -11.16
CA ASP A 39 7.12 14.11 -11.94
C ASP A 39 7.15 15.58 -11.49
N LEU A 40 6.30 15.96 -10.52
CA LEU A 40 6.22 17.33 -10.01
C LEU A 40 7.45 17.73 -9.17
N PRO A 41 7.84 19.01 -9.17
CA PRO A 41 8.84 19.52 -8.24
C PRO A 41 8.44 19.29 -6.77
N VAL A 42 9.43 19.15 -5.89
CA VAL A 42 9.23 18.90 -4.45
C VAL A 42 8.32 19.97 -3.83
N ASP A 43 8.61 21.25 -4.05
CA ASP A 43 7.82 22.35 -3.49
C ASP A 43 6.35 22.33 -3.93
N THR A 44 6.11 21.98 -5.20
CA THR A 44 4.76 21.82 -5.74
C THR A 44 4.02 20.67 -5.05
N LEU A 45 4.69 19.55 -4.80
CA LEU A 45 4.11 18.41 -4.09
C LEU A 45 3.78 18.74 -2.63
N ILE A 46 4.67 19.48 -1.96
CA ILE A 46 4.45 19.95 -0.59
C ILE A 46 3.23 20.85 -0.51
N HIS A 47 3.17 21.89 -1.36
CA HIS A 47 2.05 22.83 -1.36
C HIS A 47 0.72 22.13 -1.66
N ARG A 48 0.70 21.23 -2.66
CA ARG A 48 -0.51 20.43 -2.97
C ARG A 48 -0.89 19.53 -1.80
N THR A 49 0.07 18.86 -1.17
CA THR A 49 -0.19 17.98 -0.04
C THR A 49 -0.78 18.74 1.15
N GLN A 50 -0.29 19.93 1.46
CA GLN A 50 -0.86 20.77 2.51
C GLN A 50 -2.31 21.14 2.19
N ARG A 51 -2.58 21.61 0.96
CA ARG A 51 -3.93 21.93 0.50
C ARG A 51 -4.88 20.73 0.64
N GLU A 52 -4.46 19.55 0.17
CA GLU A 52 -5.31 18.36 0.28
C GLU A 52 -5.49 17.90 1.74
N LYS A 53 -4.46 18.05 2.58
CA LYS A 53 -4.56 17.76 4.01
C LYS A 53 -5.58 18.68 4.68
N ASP A 54 -5.58 19.97 4.37
CA ASP A 54 -6.53 20.93 4.94
C ASP A 54 -7.96 20.63 4.47
N GLY A 55 -8.12 20.20 3.21
CA GLY A 55 -9.39 19.67 2.70
C GLY A 55 -9.86 18.43 3.46
N LEU A 56 -8.97 17.48 3.73
CA LEU A 56 -9.28 16.30 4.54
C LEU A 56 -9.59 16.65 6.00
N ASP A 57 -8.87 17.60 6.59
CA ASP A 57 -9.10 18.06 7.97
C ASP A 57 -10.46 18.76 8.10
N SER A 58 -10.87 19.52 7.09
CA SER A 58 -12.18 20.18 7.04
C SER A 58 -13.31 19.20 6.79
N GLY A 59 -13.11 18.22 5.92
CA GLY A 59 -14.12 17.23 5.55
C GLY A 59 -14.27 16.04 6.50
N LEU A 60 -13.27 15.76 7.34
CA LEU A 60 -13.28 14.63 8.27
C LEU A 60 -13.27 15.10 9.72
N SER A 61 -14.32 14.74 10.47
CA SER A 61 -14.32 14.90 11.93
C SER A 61 -13.17 14.10 12.58
N ARG A 62 -12.76 14.51 13.79
CA ARG A 62 -11.62 13.91 14.53
C ARG A 62 -11.72 12.39 14.72
N TRP A 63 -12.92 11.83 14.68
CA TRP A 63 -13.21 10.41 14.88
C TRP A 63 -13.38 9.61 13.58
N ARG A 64 -13.25 10.26 12.41
CA ARG A 64 -13.38 9.61 11.11
C ARG A 64 -12.01 9.27 10.51
N THR A 65 -11.92 8.09 9.90
CA THR A 65 -10.73 7.60 9.20
C THR A 65 -10.55 8.29 7.83
N PRO A 66 -9.33 8.54 7.32
CA PRO A 66 -8.03 8.40 8.00
C PRO A 66 -7.93 9.27 9.25
N GLY A 67 -7.41 8.69 10.34
CA GLY A 67 -7.09 9.45 11.54
C GLY A 67 -6.00 10.49 11.26
N PRO A 68 -5.79 11.48 12.16
CA PRO A 68 -4.89 12.61 11.92
C PRO A 68 -3.50 12.24 11.39
N PRO A 69 -2.81 11.20 11.91
CA PRO A 69 -1.49 10.79 11.39
C PRO A 69 -1.50 10.26 9.95
N MET A 70 -2.62 9.70 9.49
CA MET A 70 -2.78 9.15 8.14
C MET A 70 -3.23 10.20 7.12
N ARG A 71 -3.83 11.30 7.56
CA ARG A 71 -4.33 12.37 6.66
C ARG A 71 -3.22 12.96 5.82
N LEU A 72 -2.02 13.16 6.39
CA LEU A 72 -0.88 13.68 5.64
C LEU A 72 -0.43 12.70 4.54
N VAL A 73 -0.40 11.40 4.81
CA VAL A 73 0.00 10.38 3.81
C VAL A 73 -1.06 10.23 2.72
N TYR A 74 -2.34 10.30 3.09
CA TYR A 74 -3.45 10.30 2.12
C TYR A 74 -3.37 11.55 1.24
N ALA A 75 -3.15 12.72 1.84
CA ALA A 75 -2.97 13.96 1.10
C ALA A 75 -1.77 13.91 0.15
N ALA A 76 -0.64 13.31 0.57
CA ALA A 76 0.53 13.12 -0.29
C ALA A 76 0.21 12.21 -1.48
N ALA A 77 -0.50 11.11 -1.25
CA ALA A 77 -0.94 10.20 -2.32
C ALA A 77 -1.92 10.87 -3.30
N LEU A 78 -2.87 11.68 -2.80
CA LEU A 78 -3.79 12.46 -3.62
C LEU A 78 -3.03 13.49 -4.47
N ALA A 79 -2.13 14.27 -3.84
CA ALA A 79 -1.31 15.27 -4.50
C ALA A 79 -0.43 14.66 -5.61
N ALA A 80 0.20 13.51 -5.32
CA ALA A 80 1.03 12.77 -6.27
C ALA A 80 0.23 12.22 -7.45
N SER A 81 -1.00 11.79 -7.20
CA SER A 81 -1.92 11.25 -8.22
C SER A 81 -2.71 12.33 -8.97
N GLY A 82 -2.50 13.62 -8.65
CA GLY A 82 -3.24 14.73 -9.23
C GLY A 82 -4.74 14.73 -8.88
N ARG A 83 -5.10 14.18 -7.70
CA ARG A 83 -6.47 14.13 -7.18
C ARG A 83 -6.64 15.07 -6.00
N ASP A 84 -7.88 15.44 -5.72
CA ASP A 84 -8.22 16.32 -4.61
C ASP A 84 -8.95 15.59 -3.47
N ALA A 85 -8.94 16.22 -2.29
CA ALA A 85 -9.60 15.73 -1.09
C ALA A 85 -11.13 15.65 -1.24
N GLY A 86 -11.74 16.52 -2.04
CA GLY A 86 -13.19 16.52 -2.28
C GLY A 86 -13.65 15.23 -2.97
N LEU A 87 -12.93 14.82 -4.02
CA LEU A 87 -13.18 13.57 -4.74
C LEU A 87 -13.02 12.35 -3.83
N PHE A 88 -11.99 12.34 -2.98
CA PHE A 88 -11.82 11.30 -1.95
C PHE A 88 -13.01 11.22 -0.99
N LEU A 89 -13.48 12.36 -0.48
CA LEU A 89 -14.60 12.42 0.47
C LEU A 89 -15.90 11.96 -0.17
N HIS A 90 -16.17 12.37 -1.42
CA HIS A 90 -17.32 11.91 -2.19
C HIS A 90 -17.27 10.41 -2.46
N ALA A 91 -16.11 9.88 -2.87
CA ALA A 91 -15.93 8.45 -3.08
C ALA A 91 -16.19 7.66 -1.79
N LYS A 92 -15.68 8.15 -0.65
CA LYS A 92 -15.89 7.53 0.65
C LYS A 92 -17.37 7.51 1.06
N GLU A 93 -18.09 8.62 0.90
CA GLU A 93 -19.52 8.66 1.22
C GLU A 93 -20.33 7.78 0.26
N ALA A 94 -19.99 7.75 -1.03
CA ALA A 94 -20.65 6.87 -2.00
C ALA A 94 -20.47 5.38 -1.66
N LEU A 95 -19.27 4.96 -1.22
CA LEU A 95 -19.04 3.59 -0.73
C LEU A 95 -19.92 3.28 0.49
N LYS A 96 -20.02 4.23 1.43
CA LYS A 96 -20.85 4.08 2.64
C LYS A 96 -22.35 4.02 2.30
N GLU A 97 -22.84 4.90 1.43
CA GLU A 97 -24.23 4.94 0.98
C GLU A 97 -24.58 3.65 0.23
N THR A 98 -23.71 3.21 -0.69
CA THR A 98 -23.88 1.97 -1.43
C THR A 98 -23.99 0.77 -0.49
N ARG A 99 -23.13 0.69 0.53
CA ARG A 99 -23.24 -0.32 1.58
C ARG A 99 -24.56 -0.25 2.33
N SER A 100 -25.01 0.95 2.69
CA SER A 100 -26.27 1.13 3.41
C SER A 100 -27.47 0.67 2.57
N ARG A 101 -27.43 0.92 1.26
CA ARG A 101 -28.48 0.56 0.30
C ARG A 101 -28.50 -0.93 -0.02
N ARG A 102 -27.36 -1.52 -0.35
CA ARG A 102 -27.25 -2.92 -0.83
C ARG A 102 -27.10 -3.93 0.31
N GLY A 103 -26.75 -3.46 1.51
CA GLY A 103 -26.17 -4.31 2.53
C GLY A 103 -24.75 -4.74 2.14
N GLY A 104 -24.09 -5.50 3.01
CA GLY A 104 -22.75 -6.01 2.74
C GLY A 104 -21.80 -5.83 3.92
N ARG A 105 -20.60 -6.41 3.77
CA ARG A 105 -19.59 -6.39 4.82
C ARG A 105 -19.15 -4.97 5.14
N SER A 106 -18.79 -4.75 6.40
CA SER A 106 -18.06 -3.54 6.79
C SER A 106 -16.72 -3.50 6.10
N LEU A 107 -16.42 -2.36 5.51
CA LEU A 107 -15.09 -2.07 5.00
C LEU A 107 -14.14 -1.77 6.17
N GLN A 108 -12.91 -2.22 6.05
CA GLN A 108 -11.85 -1.90 7.00
C GLN A 108 -11.65 -0.39 7.05
N ASP A 109 -11.43 0.15 8.25
CA ASP A 109 -11.18 1.58 8.43
C ASP A 109 -12.29 2.49 7.84
N GLY A 110 -13.52 1.97 7.76
CA GLY A 110 -14.65 2.68 7.17
C GLY A 110 -14.49 2.97 5.67
N GLY A 111 -13.72 2.14 4.96
CA GLY A 111 -13.52 2.25 3.50
C GLY A 111 -12.57 3.36 3.07
N ALA A 112 -11.84 3.97 3.99
CA ALA A 112 -10.91 5.06 3.67
C ALA A 112 -9.82 4.60 2.69
N CYS A 113 -9.23 3.43 2.92
CA CYS A 113 -8.19 2.88 2.04
C CYS A 113 -8.76 2.56 0.64
N ALA A 114 -9.93 1.91 0.59
CA ALA A 114 -10.63 1.62 -0.66
C ALA A 114 -10.95 2.91 -1.45
N ALA A 115 -11.49 3.93 -0.79
CA ALA A 115 -11.79 5.23 -1.42
C ALA A 115 -10.52 5.90 -1.96
N LEU A 116 -9.41 5.88 -1.21
CA LEU A 116 -8.14 6.44 -1.67
C LEU A 116 -7.63 5.70 -2.91
N VAL A 117 -7.61 4.37 -2.88
CA VAL A 117 -7.14 3.57 -4.02
C VAL A 117 -8.04 3.78 -5.23
N LEU A 118 -9.36 3.81 -5.04
CA LEU A 118 -10.33 4.06 -6.11
C LEU A 118 -10.02 5.37 -6.83
N VAL A 119 -9.86 6.47 -6.09
CA VAL A 119 -9.63 7.80 -6.70
C VAL A 119 -8.20 7.94 -7.24
N ALA A 120 -7.20 7.38 -6.56
CA ALA A 120 -5.80 7.44 -7.00
C ALA A 120 -5.59 6.66 -8.31
N SER A 121 -6.31 5.54 -8.48
CA SER A 121 -6.34 4.77 -9.73
C SER A 121 -7.23 5.39 -10.82
N GLY A 122 -7.80 6.57 -10.58
CA GLY A 122 -8.61 7.33 -11.54
C GLY A 122 -10.09 6.96 -11.60
N GLY A 123 -10.58 6.17 -10.66
CA GLY A 123 -11.99 5.91 -10.48
C GLY A 123 -12.76 7.13 -9.95
N SER A 124 -14.08 7.01 -9.95
CA SER A 124 -14.99 8.03 -9.46
C SER A 124 -16.01 7.42 -8.48
N PRO A 125 -16.78 8.24 -7.74
CA PRO A 125 -17.83 7.77 -6.84
C PRO A 125 -18.87 6.85 -7.52
N SER A 126 -19.09 6.98 -8.83
CA SER A 126 -20.04 6.12 -9.56
C SER A 126 -19.60 4.66 -9.68
N HIS A 127 -18.33 4.35 -9.41
CA HIS A 127 -17.81 2.98 -9.41
C HIS A 127 -18.10 2.22 -8.12
N SER A 128 -18.83 2.80 -7.15
CA SER A 128 -19.10 2.16 -5.86
C SER A 128 -19.85 0.83 -5.99
N ASP A 129 -20.81 0.73 -6.92
CA ASP A 129 -21.55 -0.51 -7.16
C ASP A 129 -20.64 -1.61 -7.71
N MET A 130 -19.86 -1.28 -8.76
CA MET A 130 -18.90 -2.21 -9.36
C MET A 130 -17.83 -2.64 -8.35
N PHE A 131 -17.35 -1.72 -7.50
CA PHE A 131 -16.45 -2.05 -6.40
C PHE A 131 -17.01 -3.14 -5.50
N TYR A 132 -18.28 -3.06 -5.09
CA TYR A 132 -18.88 -4.07 -4.22
C TYR A 132 -19.11 -5.40 -4.94
N ASP A 133 -19.47 -5.36 -6.24
CA ASP A 133 -19.64 -6.56 -7.05
C ASP A 133 -18.32 -7.31 -7.22
N ILE A 134 -17.23 -6.60 -7.55
CA ILE A 134 -15.87 -7.16 -7.60
C ILE A 134 -15.44 -7.66 -6.21
N LEU A 135 -15.64 -6.85 -5.17
CA LEU A 135 -15.24 -7.21 -3.81
C LEU A 135 -15.90 -8.51 -3.36
N ALA A 136 -17.18 -8.72 -3.70
CA ALA A 136 -17.89 -9.94 -3.40
C ALA A 136 -17.31 -11.15 -4.15
N ALA A 137 -16.98 -10.99 -5.44
CA ALA A 137 -16.41 -12.06 -6.25
C ALA A 137 -15.00 -12.48 -5.80
N ILE A 138 -14.15 -11.53 -5.41
CA ILE A 138 -12.75 -11.80 -5.06
C ILE A 138 -12.53 -12.13 -3.58
N SER A 139 -13.55 -11.93 -2.73
CA SER A 139 -13.43 -12.13 -1.29
C SER A 139 -13.08 -13.58 -0.94
N ALA A 140 -11.96 -13.78 -0.24
CA ALA A 140 -11.60 -15.09 0.26
C ALA A 140 -12.58 -15.57 1.36
N PRO A 141 -12.61 -16.88 1.66
CA PRO A 141 -13.27 -17.41 2.85
C PRO A 141 -12.73 -16.74 4.12
N TRP A 142 -13.57 -16.57 5.14
CA TRP A 142 -13.30 -15.71 6.30
C TRP A 142 -11.96 -16.01 7.01
N TRP A 143 -11.52 -17.26 7.04
CA TRP A 143 -10.27 -17.70 7.67
C TRP A 143 -8.99 -17.38 6.86
N ARG A 144 -9.12 -16.95 5.60
CA ARG A 144 -8.00 -16.53 4.72
C ARG A 144 -8.08 -15.07 4.30
N ARG A 145 -9.06 -14.32 4.80
CA ARG A 145 -9.29 -12.95 4.36
C ARG A 145 -8.12 -12.04 4.65
N GLN A 146 -7.87 -11.14 3.70
CA GLN A 146 -7.01 -9.98 3.88
C GLN A 146 -7.83 -8.74 3.48
N PRO A 147 -8.75 -8.26 4.35
CA PRO A 147 -9.76 -7.29 3.96
C PRO A 147 -9.17 -6.02 3.32
N GLN A 148 -8.07 -5.49 3.87
CA GLN A 148 -7.40 -4.32 3.32
C GLN A 148 -6.86 -4.53 1.89
N ASP A 149 -6.28 -5.70 1.61
CA ASP A 149 -5.71 -6.02 0.30
C ASP A 149 -6.82 -6.33 -0.72
N GLU A 150 -7.86 -7.06 -0.30
CA GLU A 150 -9.07 -7.32 -1.11
C GLU A 150 -9.78 -6.01 -1.48
N GLU A 151 -9.99 -5.11 -0.51
CA GLU A 151 -10.63 -3.82 -0.74
C GLU A 151 -9.82 -2.92 -1.66
N ALA A 152 -8.49 -2.87 -1.49
CA ALA A 152 -7.63 -2.12 -2.39
C ALA A 152 -7.64 -2.70 -3.81
N CYS A 153 -7.62 -4.03 -3.94
CA CYS A 153 -7.68 -4.72 -5.23
C CYS A 153 -9.01 -4.41 -5.94
N ALA A 154 -10.13 -4.60 -5.25
CA ALA A 154 -11.46 -4.32 -5.80
C ALA A 154 -11.60 -2.85 -6.21
N ALA A 155 -11.05 -1.91 -5.42
CA ALA A 155 -11.08 -0.49 -5.73
C ALA A 155 -10.28 -0.16 -7.00
N ALA A 156 -9.08 -0.73 -7.15
CA ALA A 156 -8.26 -0.52 -8.33
C ALA A 156 -8.86 -1.15 -9.59
N LEU A 157 -9.40 -2.37 -9.49
CA LEU A 157 -10.08 -3.04 -10.61
C LEU A 157 -11.37 -2.32 -11.02
N ALA A 158 -12.17 -1.85 -10.05
CA ALA A 158 -13.35 -1.04 -10.33
C ALA A 158 -12.99 0.29 -11.00
N ALA A 159 -11.89 0.94 -10.60
CA ALA A 159 -11.38 2.14 -11.26
C ALA A 159 -10.96 1.86 -12.72
N ALA A 160 -10.41 0.68 -12.99
CA ALA A 160 -10.02 0.23 -14.33
C ALA A 160 -11.21 -0.19 -15.21
N GLY A 161 -12.43 -0.26 -14.66
CA GLY A 161 -13.63 -0.68 -15.39
C GLY A 161 -13.76 -2.19 -15.56
N GLU A 162 -13.05 -2.98 -14.74
CA GLU A 162 -13.14 -4.44 -14.75
C GLU A 162 -14.52 -4.92 -14.26
N THR A 163 -14.89 -6.14 -14.64
CA THR A 163 -16.08 -6.85 -14.17
C THR A 163 -15.75 -7.86 -13.06
N PRO A 164 -16.74 -8.36 -12.30
CA PRO A 164 -16.48 -9.37 -11.27
C PRO A 164 -15.80 -10.64 -11.80
N ASP A 165 -16.22 -11.12 -12.97
CA ASP A 165 -15.64 -12.32 -13.60
C ASP A 165 -14.19 -12.08 -14.02
N SER A 166 -13.92 -10.95 -14.69
CA SER A 166 -12.55 -10.58 -15.09
C SER A 166 -11.62 -10.39 -13.89
N ALA A 167 -12.11 -9.81 -12.80
CA ALA A 167 -11.36 -9.65 -11.57
C ALA A 167 -10.98 -11.01 -10.95
N GLN A 168 -11.92 -11.96 -10.94
CA GLN A 168 -11.68 -13.31 -10.45
C GLN A 168 -10.67 -14.05 -11.33
N ASP A 169 -10.76 -13.90 -12.65
CA ASP A 169 -9.82 -14.48 -13.61
C ASP A 169 -8.40 -13.93 -13.41
N VAL A 170 -8.26 -12.61 -13.26
CA VAL A 170 -6.96 -11.94 -13.06
C VAL A 170 -6.30 -12.41 -11.75
N ILE A 171 -7.06 -12.54 -10.66
CA ILE A 171 -6.55 -13.06 -9.38
C ILE A 171 -6.18 -14.55 -9.48
N SER A 172 -7.00 -15.35 -10.18
CA SER A 172 -6.73 -16.78 -10.36
C SER A 172 -5.47 -17.02 -11.19
N LYS A 173 -5.29 -16.25 -12.27
CA LYS A 173 -4.07 -16.25 -13.09
C LYS A 173 -2.84 -15.87 -12.26
N ALA A 174 -2.92 -14.78 -11.49
CA ALA A 174 -1.83 -14.37 -10.61
C ALA A 174 -1.45 -15.47 -9.60
N ARG A 175 -2.45 -16.13 -8.99
CA ARG A 175 -2.23 -17.24 -8.06
C ARG A 175 -1.52 -18.42 -8.72
N LEU A 176 -1.99 -18.87 -9.87
CA LEU A 176 -1.40 -19.98 -10.62
C LEU A 176 0.04 -19.66 -11.06
N MET A 177 0.27 -18.45 -11.55
CA MET A 177 1.61 -17.97 -11.93
C MET A 177 2.57 -17.95 -10.73
N MET A 178 2.13 -17.43 -9.57
CA MET A 178 2.95 -17.41 -8.36
C MET A 178 3.28 -18.82 -7.85
N ASP A 179 2.31 -19.73 -7.92
CA ASP A 179 2.50 -21.13 -7.55
C ASP A 179 3.49 -21.82 -8.49
N ALA A 180 3.33 -21.65 -9.80
CA ALA A 180 4.24 -22.18 -10.82
C ALA A 180 5.67 -21.63 -10.68
N ALA A 181 5.82 -20.36 -10.28
CA ALA A 181 7.13 -19.74 -9.99
C ALA A 181 7.77 -20.24 -8.66
N GLY A 182 7.05 -21.05 -7.88
CA GLY A 182 7.55 -21.59 -6.61
C GLY A 182 7.50 -20.59 -5.44
N VAL A 183 6.59 -19.62 -5.48
CA VAL A 183 6.32 -18.76 -4.32
C VAL A 183 5.68 -19.60 -3.21
N PRO A 184 6.17 -19.58 -1.96
CA PRO A 184 5.60 -20.45 -0.93
C PRO A 184 4.15 -20.07 -0.63
N GLY A 185 3.25 -21.06 -0.61
CA GLY A 185 1.79 -20.86 -0.57
C GLY A 185 1.28 -19.87 0.49
N ARG A 186 1.85 -19.87 1.69
CA ARG A 186 1.47 -18.91 2.77
C ARG A 186 1.72 -17.44 2.43
N PHE A 187 2.57 -17.15 1.46
CA PHE A 187 2.86 -15.80 0.97
C PHE A 187 2.08 -15.45 -0.30
N ILE A 188 1.61 -16.45 -1.04
CA ILE A 188 0.72 -16.24 -2.18
C ILE A 188 -0.52 -15.47 -1.72
N ASP A 189 -1.16 -15.91 -0.65
CA ASP A 189 -2.38 -15.24 -0.13
C ASP A 189 -2.16 -13.78 0.28
N LYS A 190 -0.92 -13.39 0.63
CA LYS A 190 -0.55 -12.02 1.04
C LYS A 190 -0.13 -11.11 -0.11
N ALA A 191 0.15 -11.69 -1.27
CA ALA A 191 0.69 -10.96 -2.41
C ALA A 191 -0.19 -11.06 -3.67
N VAL A 192 -1.08 -12.06 -3.76
CA VAL A 192 -1.89 -12.31 -4.95
C VAL A 192 -2.62 -11.08 -5.46
N HIS A 193 -3.25 -10.30 -4.58
CA HIS A 193 -3.97 -9.09 -4.97
C HIS A 193 -3.06 -8.04 -5.60
N ASP A 194 -1.88 -7.81 -5.02
CA ASP A 194 -0.93 -6.83 -5.54
C ASP A 194 -0.29 -7.30 -6.84
N VAL A 195 0.01 -8.59 -6.95
CA VAL A 195 0.54 -9.20 -8.19
C VAL A 195 -0.50 -9.16 -9.30
N ALA A 196 -1.78 -9.42 -8.97
CA ALA A 196 -2.89 -9.38 -9.91
C ALA A 196 -3.09 -8.00 -10.52
N LEU A 197 -2.91 -6.92 -9.74
CA LEU A 197 -3.02 -5.54 -10.25
C LEU A 197 -1.92 -5.18 -11.27
N CYS A 198 -0.75 -5.82 -11.18
CA CYS A 198 0.35 -5.55 -12.10
C CYS A 198 0.26 -6.36 -13.40
N GLN A 199 -0.54 -7.43 -13.43
CA GLN A 199 -0.71 -8.34 -14.56
C GLN A 199 0.62 -8.69 -15.29
N PRO A 200 1.67 -9.12 -14.57
CA PRO A 200 2.95 -9.40 -15.21
C PRO A 200 2.85 -10.61 -16.14
N ASP A 201 3.70 -10.63 -17.17
CA ASP A 201 3.92 -11.82 -17.99
C ASP A 201 4.47 -12.98 -17.11
N PRO A 202 3.91 -14.21 -17.21
CA PRO A 202 4.32 -15.33 -16.34
C PRO A 202 5.81 -15.68 -16.40
N ASP A 203 6.40 -15.67 -17.59
CA ASP A 203 7.81 -16.02 -17.76
C ASP A 203 8.71 -14.93 -17.16
N THR A 204 8.34 -13.67 -17.38
CA THR A 204 9.02 -12.51 -16.80
C THR A 204 8.92 -12.54 -15.28
N PHE A 205 7.74 -12.77 -14.73
CA PHE A 205 7.54 -12.90 -13.29
C PHE A 205 8.40 -14.04 -12.70
N ALA A 206 8.40 -15.22 -13.32
CA ALA A 206 9.16 -16.36 -12.82
C ALA A 206 10.68 -16.11 -12.83
N ARG A 207 11.21 -15.49 -13.89
CA ARG A 207 12.63 -15.09 -13.96
C ARG A 207 12.97 -14.06 -12.88
N THR A 208 12.15 -13.03 -12.75
CA THR A 208 12.37 -11.93 -11.80
C THR A 208 12.28 -12.42 -10.35
N TRP A 209 11.28 -13.23 -10.03
CA TRP A 209 11.14 -13.90 -8.74
C TRP A 209 12.37 -14.75 -8.40
N THR A 210 12.85 -15.55 -9.37
CA THR A 210 14.01 -16.41 -9.16
C THR A 210 15.25 -15.58 -8.83
N ALA A 211 15.52 -14.51 -9.57
CA ALA A 211 16.65 -13.61 -9.32
C ALA A 211 16.57 -12.96 -7.93
N LEU A 212 15.40 -12.41 -7.57
CA LEU A 212 15.15 -11.81 -6.25
C LEU A 212 15.32 -12.82 -5.11
N ASN A 213 14.83 -14.05 -5.27
CA ASN A 213 14.96 -15.09 -4.25
C ASN A 213 16.41 -15.54 -4.06
N VAL A 214 17.18 -15.68 -5.14
CA VAL A 214 18.63 -15.96 -5.07
C VAL A 214 19.37 -14.83 -4.34
N ALA A 215 19.10 -13.58 -4.71
CA ALA A 215 19.70 -12.42 -4.05
C ALA A 215 19.32 -12.36 -2.56
N ALA A 216 18.06 -12.58 -2.22
CA ALA A 216 17.58 -12.55 -0.85
C ALA A 216 18.17 -13.68 0.02
N ARG A 217 18.41 -14.87 -0.56
CA ARG A 217 19.12 -15.97 0.13
C ARG A 217 20.58 -15.64 0.41
N SER A 218 21.25 -14.96 -0.51
CA SER A 218 22.64 -14.50 -0.32
C SER A 218 22.77 -13.43 0.78
N ARG A 219 21.67 -12.74 1.11
CA ARG A 219 21.62 -11.64 2.10
C ARG A 219 20.46 -11.83 3.08
N LYS A 220 20.72 -12.58 4.16
CA LYS A 220 19.72 -12.93 5.21
C LYS A 220 18.87 -11.76 5.74
N GLY A 221 19.36 -10.51 5.67
CA GLY A 221 18.62 -9.32 6.07
C GLY A 221 17.43 -8.96 5.16
N LEU A 222 17.52 -9.22 3.86
CA LEU A 222 16.49 -8.83 2.89
C LEU A 222 15.17 -9.58 3.11
N VAL A 223 15.25 -10.91 3.29
CA VAL A 223 14.06 -11.73 3.60
C VAL A 223 13.43 -11.33 4.93
N ARG A 224 14.25 -10.98 5.92
CA ARG A 224 13.79 -10.62 7.27
C ARG A 224 12.96 -9.34 7.28
N HIS A 225 13.25 -8.39 6.39
CA HIS A 225 12.60 -7.09 6.36
C HIS A 225 11.45 -7.03 5.35
N SER A 226 11.65 -7.56 4.14
CA SER A 226 10.67 -7.46 3.06
C SER A 226 9.67 -8.62 3.01
N GLY A 227 10.04 -9.80 3.52
CA GLY A 227 9.23 -11.01 3.39
C GLY A 227 9.18 -11.56 1.96
N TYR A 228 8.77 -12.82 1.81
CA TYR A 228 8.58 -13.42 0.48
C TYR A 228 7.39 -12.84 -0.27
N ASP A 229 6.37 -12.33 0.45
CA ASP A 229 5.27 -11.59 -0.14
C ASP A 229 5.73 -10.26 -0.74
N GLY A 230 6.62 -9.53 -0.06
CA GLY A 230 7.21 -8.31 -0.59
C GLY A 230 8.07 -8.54 -1.83
N LEU A 231 8.85 -9.62 -1.86
CA LEU A 231 9.63 -10.01 -3.03
C LEU A 231 8.74 -10.36 -4.22
N ALA A 232 7.63 -11.07 -4.00
CA ALA A 232 6.68 -11.38 -5.06
C ALA A 232 6.00 -10.11 -5.62
N LYS A 233 5.66 -9.16 -4.75
CA LYS A 233 5.10 -7.86 -5.16
C LYS A 233 6.10 -7.06 -6.01
N LEU A 234 7.37 -7.03 -5.60
CA LEU A 234 8.43 -6.41 -6.39
C LEU A 234 8.62 -7.11 -7.72
N ALA A 235 8.60 -8.45 -7.74
CA ALA A 235 8.76 -9.24 -8.96
C ALA A 235 7.67 -8.95 -10.00
N ALA A 236 6.46 -8.62 -9.56
CA ALA A 236 5.35 -8.28 -10.44
C ALA A 236 5.46 -6.86 -11.05
N GLN A 237 6.30 -5.99 -10.50
CA GLN A 237 6.38 -4.57 -10.87
C GLN A 237 7.59 -4.25 -11.75
N VAL A 238 8.46 -5.22 -12.03
CA VAL A 238 9.76 -5.00 -12.65
C VAL A 238 10.05 -6.08 -13.70
N GLU A 239 10.64 -5.67 -14.81
CA GLU A 239 10.98 -6.58 -15.92
C GLU A 239 12.32 -7.30 -15.68
N ASP A 240 13.30 -6.63 -15.08
CA ASP A 240 14.63 -7.17 -14.80
C ASP A 240 14.82 -7.47 -13.30
N GLY A 241 14.86 -8.75 -12.95
CA GLY A 241 15.07 -9.22 -11.59
C GLY A 241 16.46 -8.97 -11.00
N SER A 242 17.50 -8.85 -11.83
CA SER A 242 18.85 -8.52 -11.34
C SER A 242 18.89 -7.06 -10.92
N GLN A 243 18.36 -6.16 -11.77
CA GLN A 243 18.20 -4.75 -11.44
C GLN A 243 17.34 -4.55 -10.18
N ALA A 244 16.23 -5.28 -10.08
CA ALA A 244 15.34 -5.19 -8.92
C ALA A 244 16.01 -5.66 -7.61
N ALA A 245 16.87 -6.68 -7.68
CA ALA A 245 17.63 -7.15 -6.53
C ALA A 245 18.62 -6.08 -6.04
N ASP A 246 19.37 -5.47 -6.95
CA ASP A 246 20.32 -4.40 -6.64
C ASP A 246 19.59 -3.17 -6.08
N ALA A 247 18.48 -2.77 -6.70
CA ALA A 247 17.64 -1.68 -6.21
C ALA A 247 17.12 -1.94 -4.79
N LEU A 248 16.67 -3.17 -4.50
CA LEU A 248 16.20 -3.54 -3.16
C LEU A 248 17.32 -3.50 -2.11
N ILE A 249 18.52 -3.91 -2.48
CA ILE A 249 19.70 -3.84 -1.63
C ILE A 249 20.03 -2.39 -1.28
N GLU A 250 20.14 -1.54 -2.30
CA GLU A 250 20.52 -0.14 -2.15
C GLU A 250 19.45 0.62 -1.35
N ALA A 251 18.17 0.39 -1.66
CA ALA A 251 17.05 0.92 -0.90
C ALA A 251 17.08 0.47 0.57
N SER A 252 17.39 -0.81 0.84
CA SER A 252 17.46 -1.33 2.22
C SER A 252 18.57 -0.65 3.03
N GLU A 253 19.76 -0.46 2.45
CA GLU A 253 20.86 0.23 3.11
C GLU A 253 20.56 1.73 3.30
N ALA A 254 19.92 2.39 2.32
CA ALA A 254 19.47 3.76 2.45
C ALA A 254 18.48 3.94 3.62
N ILE A 255 17.46 3.08 3.72
CA ILE A 255 16.48 3.12 4.83
C ILE A 255 17.14 2.83 6.19
N LYS A 256 18.11 1.93 6.23
CA LYS A 256 18.86 1.57 7.45
C LYS A 256 19.78 2.70 7.93
N ALA A 257 20.31 3.51 7.02
CA ALA A 257 21.13 4.67 7.32
C ALA A 257 20.33 5.82 7.96
N MET A 258 19.00 5.88 7.76
CA MET A 258 18.15 6.98 8.25
C MET A 258 18.14 7.13 9.78
N ARG A 259 17.92 8.37 10.23
CA ARG A 259 17.81 8.73 11.65
C ARG A 259 16.53 9.55 11.93
N PRO A 260 15.72 9.18 12.94
CA PRO A 260 15.83 7.99 13.78
C PRO A 260 15.64 6.71 12.96
N ARG A 261 16.20 5.61 13.44
CA ARG A 261 16.22 4.32 12.73
C ARG A 261 14.79 3.81 12.50
N VAL A 262 14.46 3.45 11.26
CA VAL A 262 13.26 2.64 10.97
C VAL A 262 13.60 1.18 11.23
N SER A 263 12.70 0.43 11.86
CA SER A 263 12.89 -1.00 12.09
C SER A 263 11.64 -1.81 11.74
N GLY A 264 11.81 -3.13 11.70
CA GLY A 264 10.73 -4.07 11.46
C GLY A 264 10.07 -3.94 10.09
N VAL A 265 8.75 -4.09 10.06
CA VAL A 265 7.95 -4.12 8.82
C VAL A 265 7.96 -2.77 8.09
N ALA A 266 7.99 -1.66 8.83
CA ALA A 266 8.05 -0.32 8.24
C ALA A 266 9.31 -0.12 7.38
N ALA A 267 10.46 -0.62 7.84
CA ALA A 267 11.71 -0.52 7.09
C ALA A 267 11.64 -1.33 5.78
N GLY A 268 11.09 -2.54 5.86
CA GLY A 268 10.91 -3.40 4.68
C GLY A 268 9.96 -2.82 3.65
N ARG A 269 8.81 -2.29 4.08
CA ARG A 269 7.83 -1.66 3.17
C ARG A 269 8.38 -0.41 2.50
N LEU A 270 9.08 0.46 3.25
CA LEU A 270 9.75 1.62 2.66
C LEU A 270 10.86 1.21 1.67
N ALA A 271 11.67 0.20 2.01
CA ALA A 271 12.70 -0.31 1.10
C ALA A 271 12.11 -0.89 -0.19
N LEU A 272 11.01 -1.65 -0.10
CA LEU A 272 10.30 -2.17 -1.28
C LEU A 272 9.78 -1.04 -2.16
N ARG A 273 9.14 -0.01 -1.59
CA ARG A 273 8.63 1.13 -2.36
C ARG A 273 9.75 1.89 -3.06
N LEU A 274 10.83 2.16 -2.34
CA LEU A 274 11.99 2.82 -2.92
C LEU A 274 12.60 1.99 -4.05
N ALA A 275 12.72 0.66 -3.89
CA ALA A 275 13.20 -0.24 -4.92
C ALA A 275 12.30 -0.27 -6.17
N VAL A 276 10.97 -0.29 -6.00
CA VAL A 276 9.98 -0.17 -7.07
C VAL A 276 10.21 1.11 -7.87
N SER A 277 10.31 2.26 -7.18
CA SER A 277 10.52 3.55 -7.85
C SER A 277 11.89 3.65 -8.52
N MET A 278 12.94 3.02 -7.97
CA MET A 278 14.26 2.92 -8.63
C MET A 278 14.22 2.10 -9.92
N CYS A 279 13.25 1.19 -10.05
CA CYS A 279 12.99 0.42 -11.26
C CYS A 279 11.98 1.11 -12.21
N GLY A 280 11.48 2.31 -11.86
CA GLY A 280 10.61 3.13 -12.73
C GLY A 280 9.12 2.81 -12.65
N ALA A 281 8.69 1.89 -11.79
CA ALA A 281 7.28 1.58 -11.60
C ALA A 281 6.57 2.62 -10.72
N ARG A 282 5.24 2.80 -10.92
CA ARG A 282 4.41 3.80 -10.24
C ARG A 282 3.24 3.17 -9.46
N SER A 283 3.13 3.45 -8.17
CA SER A 283 2.05 3.07 -7.24
C SER A 283 1.90 4.09 -6.06
N PRO A 284 1.43 5.34 -6.30
CA PRO A 284 1.35 6.38 -5.27
C PRO A 284 0.41 6.03 -4.10
N GLY A 285 -0.70 5.32 -4.36
CA GLY A 285 -1.61 4.84 -3.33
C GLY A 285 -1.02 3.73 -2.45
N GLY A 286 0.03 3.06 -2.92
CA GLY A 286 0.64 1.92 -2.26
C GLY A 286 1.28 2.24 -0.90
N ALA A 287 1.90 3.42 -0.77
CA ALA A 287 2.51 3.87 0.48
C ALA A 287 1.47 4.11 1.59
N ALA A 288 0.29 4.64 1.23
CA ALA A 288 -0.80 4.83 2.18
C ALA A 288 -1.38 3.50 2.69
N ARG A 289 -1.47 2.48 1.82
CA ARG A 289 -1.87 1.12 2.22
C ARG A 289 -0.84 0.50 3.16
N ASP A 290 0.43 0.60 2.84
CA ASP A 290 1.50 0.03 3.66
C ASP A 290 1.52 0.62 5.07
N LEU A 291 1.34 1.93 5.21
CA LEU A 291 1.26 2.56 6.53
C LEU A 291 -0.02 2.20 7.29
N SER A 292 -1.17 2.13 6.61
CA SER A 292 -2.43 1.68 7.23
C SER A 292 -2.32 0.24 7.73
N ALA A 293 -1.67 -0.65 6.98
CA ALA A 293 -1.42 -2.02 7.40
C ALA A 293 -0.52 -2.08 8.65
N ILE A 294 0.50 -1.21 8.72
CA ILE A 294 1.36 -1.08 9.90
C ILE A 294 0.56 -0.64 11.14
N TYR A 295 -0.32 0.35 11.01
CA TYR A 295 -1.18 0.76 12.13
C TYR A 295 -2.19 -0.30 12.53
N ALA A 296 -2.79 -1.02 11.57
CA ALA A 296 -3.69 -2.13 11.86
C ALA A 296 -2.98 -3.24 12.65
N MET A 297 -1.74 -3.59 12.27
CA MET A 297 -0.91 -4.54 13.03
C MET A 297 -0.60 -4.05 14.45
N GLN A 298 -0.25 -2.77 14.61
CA GLN A 298 0.02 -2.18 15.93
C GLN A 298 -1.22 -2.20 16.82
N ALA A 299 -2.39 -1.83 16.27
CA ALA A 299 -3.66 -1.88 16.99
C ALA A 299 -4.04 -3.31 17.40
N ALA A 300 -3.81 -4.30 16.53
CA ALA A 300 -4.07 -5.71 16.84
C ALA A 300 -3.16 -6.26 17.95
N VAL A 301 -1.87 -5.88 17.97
CA VAL A 301 -0.95 -6.26 19.06
C VAL A 301 -1.41 -5.66 20.39
N ILE A 302 -1.78 -4.37 20.39
CA ILE A 302 -2.30 -3.70 21.60
C ILE A 302 -3.55 -4.43 22.08
N ALA A 303 -4.51 -4.71 21.20
CA ALA A 303 -5.74 -5.43 21.52
C ALA A 303 -5.48 -6.86 22.06
N ALA A 304 -4.51 -7.57 21.49
CA ALA A 304 -4.12 -8.90 21.97
C ALA A 304 -3.44 -8.84 23.36
N THR A 305 -2.59 -7.83 23.61
CA THR A 305 -1.96 -7.63 24.92
C THR A 305 -2.95 -7.21 26.00
N THR A 306 -3.94 -6.36 25.66
CA THR A 306 -5.00 -5.99 26.61
C THR A 306 -5.98 -7.13 26.85
N ALA A 307 -6.36 -7.91 25.83
CA ALA A 307 -7.17 -9.11 26.01
C ALA A 307 -6.46 -10.16 26.87
N GLY A 308 -5.14 -10.36 26.67
CA GLY A 308 -4.33 -11.23 27.52
C GLY A 308 -4.23 -10.75 28.97
N ALA A 309 -4.08 -9.44 29.19
CA ALA A 309 -4.05 -8.86 30.53
C ALA A 309 -5.40 -8.98 31.26
N VAL A 310 -6.52 -8.77 30.57
CA VAL A 310 -7.86 -8.91 31.16
C VAL A 310 -8.19 -10.38 31.43
N ALA A 311 -7.76 -11.31 30.57
CA ALA A 311 -7.93 -12.75 30.81
C ALA A 311 -7.13 -13.25 32.01
N VAL A 312 -5.92 -12.70 32.26
CA VAL A 312 -5.12 -13.04 33.44
C VAL A 312 -5.76 -12.47 34.72
N VAL A 313 -6.31 -11.25 34.68
CA VAL A 313 -7.02 -10.65 35.84
C VAL A 313 -8.37 -11.32 36.11
N ALA A 314 -9.04 -11.86 35.09
CA ALA A 314 -10.29 -12.62 35.27
C ALA A 314 -10.05 -14.08 35.70
N ALA A 315 -8.81 -14.58 35.60
CA ALA A 315 -8.41 -15.93 36.01
C ALA A 315 -7.70 -16.00 37.38
N THR A 316 -7.53 -14.84 38.04
CA THR A 316 -7.04 -14.70 39.43
C THR A 316 -8.20 -14.33 40.35
#